data_AF-A0A0P0V6K3-F1
#
_entry.id   AF-A0A0P0V6K3-F1
#
_cell.length_a   1.000
_cell.length_b   1.000
_cell.length_c   1.000
_cell.angle_alpha   90.00
_cell.angle_beta   90.00
_cell.angle_gamma   90.00
#
_symmetry.space_group_name_H-M   'P 1'
#
loop_
_entity.id
_entity.type
_entity.pdbx_description
1 polymer ?
#
loop_
_entity_poly.entity_id
_entity_poly.type
_entity_poly.pdbx_seq_one_letter_code
_entity_poly.pdbx_strand_id
1 'polypeptide(L)'
;SEPQVEEGPPVPAMLDDEADFVEASPIVHSVNDSGIVVRKHLIIITTTSVRPHQAYYLNRLAHVLKDVPPPLLWIVAEWPYQSRETAEILRSSGIMYRHLICNRNTTNIRKIVVCQKNNAIFHIKKHRLDGIVHFADEERAYSADLFEEMRKIRRFGTWPVAIHVGTKYRVVLEGPVCKGNQVTGWHTNQRRGVSRRFPIGFSGFAFNSTILWDPQRWNSPTLESIIVHSGGRGGLQLNTPFQDLVSSVNLLHNY
;
A
#
# COMPACT_ATOMS: atom_id res chain seq x y z
N SER A 1 50.81 -5.69 79.24
CA SER A 1 51.71 -6.72 78.70
C SER A 1 52.11 -6.31 77.31
N GLU A 2 53.31 -5.73 77.28
CA GLU A 2 54.13 -5.20 76.17
C GLU A 2 54.64 -6.31 75.22
N PRO A 3 55.47 -6.05 74.17
CA PRO A 3 55.41 -5.02 73.10
C PRO A 3 55.93 -5.56 71.73
N GLN A 4 56.12 -4.63 70.77
CA GLN A 4 57.21 -4.52 69.77
C GLN A 4 56.77 -4.40 68.30
N VAL A 5 57.08 -3.21 67.78
CA VAL A 5 57.13 -2.80 66.38
C VAL A 5 58.53 -3.13 65.87
N GLU A 6 58.61 -3.79 64.72
CA GLU A 6 59.84 -3.94 63.95
C GLU A 6 59.60 -3.36 62.55
N GLU A 7 60.39 -2.34 62.18
CA GLU A 7 60.41 -1.72 60.85
C GLU A 7 61.03 -2.68 59.82
N GLY A 8 60.33 -2.90 58.71
CA GLY A 8 60.85 -3.61 57.53
C GLY A 8 61.45 -2.64 56.49
N PRO A 9 62.38 -3.12 55.64
CA PRO A 9 63.33 -2.29 54.87
C PRO A 9 62.71 -1.56 53.66
N PRO A 10 63.41 -0.54 53.10
CA PRO A 10 62.86 0.30 52.03
C PRO A 10 62.78 -0.44 50.68
N VAL A 11 61.75 -0.08 49.92
CA VAL A 11 61.36 -0.66 48.63
C VAL A 11 62.43 -0.44 47.56
N PRO A 12 62.87 -1.49 46.83
CA PRO A 12 63.72 -1.34 45.65
C PRO A 12 62.95 -0.77 44.47
N ALA A 13 63.50 0.27 43.83
CA ALA A 13 63.06 0.71 42.52
C ALA A 13 63.48 -0.34 41.47
N MET A 14 62.49 -0.99 40.84
CA MET A 14 62.72 -1.92 39.73
C MET A 14 62.60 -1.17 38.41
N LEU A 15 63.63 -1.38 37.60
CA LEU A 15 63.94 -0.78 36.31
C LEU A 15 62.87 -1.03 35.24
N ASP A 16 62.83 -0.09 34.30
CA ASP A 16 62.08 -0.14 33.05
C ASP A 16 62.43 -1.40 32.23
N ASP A 17 61.41 -2.16 31.83
CA ASP A 17 61.49 -3.09 30.72
C ASP A 17 60.27 -2.87 29.81
N GLU A 18 60.53 -2.22 28.67
CA GLU A 18 59.70 -2.29 27.47
C GLU A 18 59.53 -3.76 27.05
N ALA A 19 58.29 -4.20 26.90
CA ALA A 19 57.97 -5.42 26.17
C ALA A 19 56.58 -5.32 25.53
N ASP A 20 56.60 -4.92 24.26
CA ASP A 20 55.84 -5.43 23.12
C ASP A 20 54.30 -5.51 23.17
N PHE A 21 53.74 -4.62 22.36
CA PHE A 21 52.46 -4.71 21.67
C PHE A 21 52.12 -6.15 21.22
N VAL A 22 51.11 -6.74 21.85
CA VAL A 22 50.26 -7.75 21.20
C VAL A 22 48.91 -7.09 20.92
N GLU A 23 48.78 -6.60 19.69
CA GLU A 23 47.52 -6.10 19.14
C GLU A 23 46.50 -7.24 19.13
N ALA A 24 45.58 -7.24 20.09
CA ALA A 24 44.43 -8.13 20.08
C ALA A 24 43.63 -7.85 18.80
N SER A 25 43.71 -8.76 17.82
CA SER A 25 42.93 -8.67 16.60
C SER A 25 41.45 -8.55 16.96
N PRO A 26 40.71 -7.57 16.42
CA PRO A 26 39.28 -7.49 16.67
C PRO A 26 38.65 -8.74 16.08
N ILE A 27 37.96 -9.51 16.91
CA ILE A 27 37.02 -10.52 16.47
C ILE A 27 35.98 -9.76 15.65
N VAL A 28 36.16 -9.76 14.33
CA VAL A 28 35.12 -9.37 13.38
C VAL A 28 34.06 -10.45 13.54
N HIS A 29 33.09 -10.21 14.42
CA HIS A 29 31.80 -10.85 14.27
C HIS A 29 31.31 -10.42 12.90
N SER A 30 31.42 -11.33 11.92
CA SER A 30 30.67 -11.26 10.70
C SER A 30 29.20 -11.34 11.11
N VAL A 31 28.61 -10.19 11.41
CA VAL A 31 27.18 -10.02 11.36
C VAL A 31 26.84 -10.32 9.91
N ASN A 32 26.43 -11.56 9.65
CA ASN A 32 25.76 -11.87 8.41
C ASN A 32 24.62 -10.85 8.31
N ASP A 33 24.77 -9.90 7.39
CA ASP A 33 23.71 -9.03 6.94
C ASP A 33 22.61 -9.94 6.42
N SER A 34 21.71 -10.33 7.33
CA SER A 34 20.49 -11.05 6.99
C SER A 34 19.69 -10.07 6.16
N GLY A 35 19.93 -10.07 4.85
CA GLY A 35 19.53 -9.04 3.90
C GLY A 35 18.09 -8.60 4.12
N ILE A 36 17.93 -7.49 4.84
CA ILE A 36 16.62 -6.86 5.04
C ILE A 36 16.23 -6.34 3.66
N VAL A 37 15.41 -7.11 2.95
CA VAL A 37 14.85 -6.66 1.67
C VAL A 37 13.94 -5.48 1.99
N VAL A 38 14.42 -4.26 1.73
CA VAL A 38 13.65 -3.03 1.91
C VAL A 38 12.53 -3.02 0.88
N ARG A 39 11.33 -3.37 1.33
CA ARG A 39 10.12 -3.42 0.51
C ARG A 39 9.36 -2.11 0.60
N LYS A 40 8.79 -1.67 -0.52
CA LYS A 40 7.86 -0.52 -0.50
C LYS A 40 6.61 -0.88 0.28
N HIS A 41 6.16 0.08 1.10
CA HIS A 41 4.92 -0.01 1.84
C HIS A 41 3.72 -0.08 0.89
N LEU A 42 2.81 -1.01 1.14
CA LEU A 42 1.53 -1.11 0.43
C LEU A 42 0.42 -0.49 1.28
N ILE A 43 -0.42 0.34 0.66
CA ILE A 43 -1.60 0.95 1.28
C ILE A 43 -2.82 0.46 0.54
N ILE A 44 -3.50 -0.53 1.10
CA ILE A 44 -4.66 -1.17 0.51
C ILE A 44 -5.92 -0.49 1.02
N ILE A 45 -6.74 0.05 0.14
CA ILE A 45 -8.00 0.72 0.48
C ILE A 45 -9.16 -0.19 0.10
N THR A 46 -10.04 -0.49 1.05
CA THR A 46 -11.28 -1.23 0.83
C THR A 46 -12.46 -0.41 1.31
N THR A 47 -13.46 -0.25 0.45
CA THR A 47 -14.74 0.38 0.82
C THR A 47 -15.75 -0.71 1.14
N THR A 48 -16.42 -0.63 2.29
CA THR A 48 -17.36 -1.66 2.74
C THR A 48 -18.60 -1.06 3.40
N SER A 49 -19.70 -1.81 3.43
CA SER A 49 -20.92 -1.44 4.15
C SER A 49 -21.63 -2.70 4.61
N VAL A 50 -22.32 -2.61 5.74
CA VAL A 50 -23.07 -3.73 6.33
C VAL A 50 -24.10 -4.26 5.34
N ARG A 51 -23.90 -5.50 4.89
CA ARG A 51 -24.76 -6.21 3.94
C ARG A 51 -24.56 -7.73 4.04
N PRO A 52 -25.48 -8.54 3.48
CA PRO A 52 -25.27 -9.99 3.39
C PRO A 52 -23.93 -10.33 2.74
N HIS A 53 -23.23 -11.33 3.30
CA HIS A 53 -21.91 -11.80 2.87
C HIS A 53 -20.73 -10.82 3.05
N GLN A 54 -20.92 -9.64 3.66
CA GLN A 54 -19.82 -8.70 3.95
C GLN A 54 -18.67 -9.39 4.69
N ALA A 55 -18.98 -10.11 5.77
CA ALA A 55 -17.98 -10.82 6.56
C ALA A 55 -17.20 -11.85 5.76
N TYR A 56 -17.86 -12.57 4.83
CA TYR A 56 -17.19 -13.51 3.94
C TYR A 56 -16.17 -12.81 3.03
N TYR A 57 -16.58 -11.72 2.37
CA TYR A 57 -15.70 -10.97 1.46
C TYR A 57 -14.51 -10.33 2.18
N LEU A 58 -14.74 -9.73 3.36
CA LEU A 58 -13.69 -9.15 4.17
C LEU A 58 -12.70 -10.20 4.68
N ASN A 59 -13.18 -11.33 5.20
CA ASN A 59 -12.29 -12.40 5.64
C ASN A 59 -11.48 -12.99 4.48
N ARG A 60 -12.11 -13.21 3.32
CA ARG A 60 -11.39 -13.70 2.14
C ARG A 60 -10.27 -12.74 1.73
N LEU A 61 -10.55 -11.45 1.68
CA LEU A 61 -9.53 -10.45 1.37
C LEU A 61 -8.45 -10.40 2.47
N ALA A 62 -8.83 -10.46 3.74
CA ALA A 62 -7.90 -10.49 4.86
C ALA A 62 -6.93 -11.68 4.76
N HIS A 63 -7.41 -12.88 4.41
CA HIS A 63 -6.55 -14.04 4.19
C HIS A 63 -5.52 -13.80 3.10
N VAL A 64 -5.92 -13.25 1.95
CA VAL A 64 -4.97 -12.91 0.87
C VAL A 64 -3.94 -11.87 1.35
N LEU A 65 -4.39 -10.82 2.02
CA LEU A 65 -3.50 -9.75 2.49
C LEU A 65 -2.55 -10.21 3.60
N LYS A 66 -2.93 -11.22 4.39
CA LYS A 66 -2.08 -11.81 5.43
C LYS A 66 -0.88 -12.55 4.83
N ASP A 67 -1.04 -13.13 3.64
CA ASP A 67 0.03 -13.81 2.92
C ASP A 67 0.96 -12.84 2.18
N VAL A 68 0.61 -11.55 2.11
CA VAL A 68 1.48 -10.52 1.55
C VAL A 68 2.51 -10.09 2.60
N PRO A 69 3.82 -10.25 2.33
CA PRO A 69 4.88 -9.83 3.24
C PRO A 69 4.73 -8.38 3.71
N PRO A 70 5.08 -8.02 4.95
CA PRO A 70 5.12 -6.61 5.37
C PRO A 70 6.22 -5.82 4.62
N PRO A 71 6.11 -4.48 4.53
CA PRO A 71 5.12 -3.65 5.22
C PRO A 71 3.84 -3.41 4.39
N LEU A 72 2.67 -3.59 5.03
CA LEU A 72 1.34 -3.40 4.45
C LEU A 72 0.40 -2.72 5.46
N LEU A 73 -0.39 -1.75 5.00
CA LEU A 73 -1.44 -1.08 5.74
C LEU A 73 -2.79 -1.29 5.03
N TRP A 74 -3.78 -1.80 5.75
CA TRP A 74 -5.14 -1.97 5.25
C TRP A 74 -6.07 -0.87 5.78
N ILE A 75 -6.48 0.04 4.91
CA ILE A 75 -7.46 1.09 5.22
C ILE A 75 -8.84 0.59 4.81
N VAL A 76 -9.72 0.38 5.79
CA VAL A 76 -11.11 -0.01 5.55
C VAL A 76 -12.03 1.17 5.83
N ALA A 77 -12.65 1.70 4.79
CA ALA A 77 -13.60 2.80 4.87
C ALA A 77 -15.03 2.26 4.87
N GLU A 78 -15.67 2.24 6.03
CA GLU A 78 -17.02 1.70 6.23
C GLU A 78 -18.08 2.82 6.16
N TRP A 79 -19.27 2.47 5.66
CA TRP A 79 -20.45 3.34 5.68
C TRP A 79 -21.65 2.59 6.26
N PRO A 80 -22.55 3.25 7.03
CA PRO A 80 -22.47 4.64 7.49
C PRO A 80 -21.74 4.83 8.83
N TYR A 81 -21.45 3.74 9.53
CA TYR A 81 -20.88 3.70 10.87
C TYR A 81 -19.88 2.55 10.98
N GLN A 82 -19.10 2.54 12.06
CA GLN A 82 -18.19 1.45 12.37
C GLN A 82 -18.97 0.28 12.96
N SER A 83 -19.06 -0.84 12.24
CA SER A 83 -19.75 -2.03 12.76
C SER A 83 -18.82 -2.84 13.66
N ARG A 84 -19.42 -3.48 14.69
CA ARG A 84 -18.68 -4.38 15.58
C ARG A 84 -18.09 -5.57 14.82
N GLU A 85 -18.85 -6.11 13.88
CA GLU A 85 -18.42 -7.24 13.04
C GLU A 85 -17.20 -6.88 12.19
N THR A 86 -17.23 -5.75 11.46
CA THR A 86 -16.05 -5.30 10.70
C THR A 86 -14.86 -5.06 11.62
N ALA A 87 -15.06 -4.40 12.77
CA ALA A 87 -13.97 -4.15 13.73
C ALA A 87 -13.35 -5.44 14.28
N GLU A 88 -14.17 -6.46 14.56
CA GLU A 88 -13.72 -7.78 14.99
C GLU A 88 -12.90 -8.47 13.89
N ILE A 89 -13.38 -8.48 12.64
CA ILE A 89 -12.66 -9.07 11.49
C ILE A 89 -11.28 -8.41 11.30
N LEU A 90 -11.22 -7.08 11.33
CA LEU A 90 -9.96 -6.35 11.17
C LEU A 90 -8.98 -6.68 12.29
N ARG A 91 -9.47 -6.71 13.54
CA ARG A 91 -8.65 -7.05 14.71
C ARG A 91 -8.14 -8.49 14.65
N SER A 92 -8.97 -9.45 14.22
CA SER A 92 -8.58 -10.86 14.12
C SER A 92 -7.68 -11.16 12.92
N SER A 93 -7.64 -10.27 11.92
CA SER A 93 -6.83 -10.50 10.70
C SER A 93 -5.32 -10.54 10.95
N GLY A 94 -4.84 -9.86 12.00
CA GLY A 94 -3.41 -9.67 12.27
C GLY A 94 -2.70 -8.69 11.31
N ILE A 95 -3.45 -8.05 10.40
CA ILE A 95 -2.92 -7.06 9.47
C ILE A 95 -2.96 -5.68 10.13
N MET A 96 -1.93 -4.86 9.92
CA MET A 96 -1.97 -3.45 10.33
C MET A 96 -3.10 -2.73 9.59
N TYR A 97 -4.06 -2.17 10.32
CA TYR A 97 -5.23 -1.56 9.71
C TYR A 97 -5.55 -0.16 10.25
N ARG A 98 -6.34 0.59 9.46
CA ARG A 98 -7.05 1.79 9.92
C ARG A 98 -8.50 1.70 9.47
N HIS A 99 -9.42 1.72 10.44
CA HIS A 99 -10.86 1.68 10.20
C HIS A 99 -11.40 3.11 10.14
N LEU A 100 -11.84 3.54 8.96
CA LEU A 100 -12.39 4.86 8.70
C LEU A 100 -13.90 4.77 8.50
N ILE A 101 -14.59 5.88 8.74
CA ILE A 101 -16.04 5.99 8.56
C ILE A 101 -16.32 7.06 7.51
N CYS A 102 -17.26 6.80 6.60
CA CYS A 102 -17.97 7.83 5.88
C CYS A 102 -19.40 7.91 6.41
N ASN A 103 -19.80 9.05 6.94
CA ASN A 103 -21.14 9.29 7.50
C ASN A 103 -21.99 10.25 6.62
N ARG A 104 -21.65 10.40 5.33
CA ARG A 104 -22.39 11.29 4.43
C ARG A 104 -23.82 10.79 4.27
N ASN A 105 -24.78 11.64 4.61
CA ASN A 105 -26.20 11.33 4.53
C ASN A 105 -26.65 11.30 3.05
N THR A 106 -26.62 10.12 2.45
CA THR A 106 -27.09 9.89 1.08
C THR A 106 -27.50 8.44 0.91
N THR A 107 -28.56 8.21 0.13
CA THR A 107 -29.02 6.87 -0.26
C THR A 107 -28.44 6.43 -1.60
N ASN A 108 -27.72 7.31 -2.30
CA ASN A 108 -27.14 7.01 -3.59
C ASN A 108 -25.83 6.22 -3.42
N ILE A 109 -25.85 4.93 -3.76
CA ILE A 109 -24.70 4.01 -3.65
C ILE A 109 -23.43 4.60 -4.30
N ARG A 110 -23.53 5.28 -5.45
CA ARG A 110 -22.35 5.90 -6.08
C ARG A 110 -21.75 7.00 -5.21
N LYS A 111 -22.59 7.84 -4.60
CA LYS A 111 -22.14 8.90 -3.68
C LYS A 111 -21.54 8.33 -2.39
N ILE A 112 -22.05 7.20 -1.91
CA ILE A 112 -21.49 6.47 -0.76
C ILE A 112 -20.07 6.01 -1.08
N VAL A 113 -19.88 5.27 -2.18
CA VAL A 113 -18.56 4.76 -2.58
C VAL A 113 -17.57 5.91 -2.86
N VAL A 114 -18.02 7.01 -3.48
CA VAL A 114 -17.21 8.23 -3.62
C VAL A 114 -16.72 8.73 -2.28
N CYS A 115 -17.62 8.86 -1.30
CA CYS A 115 -17.29 9.38 0.01
C CYS A 115 -16.27 8.48 0.73
N GLN A 116 -16.48 7.16 0.72
CA GLN A 116 -15.55 6.21 1.34
C GLN A 116 -14.14 6.31 0.73
N LYS A 117 -14.03 6.33 -0.60
CA LYS A 117 -12.74 6.47 -1.29
C LYS A 117 -12.08 7.82 -0.99
N ASN A 118 -12.84 8.91 -1.00
CA ASN A 118 -12.32 10.23 -0.69
C ASN A 118 -11.85 10.36 0.77
N ASN A 119 -12.55 9.73 1.72
CA ASN A 119 -12.11 9.71 3.12
C ASN A 119 -10.76 8.98 3.26
N ALA A 120 -10.57 7.85 2.57
CA ALA A 120 -9.29 7.16 2.54
C ALA A 120 -8.17 7.99 1.88
N ILE A 121 -8.45 8.63 0.73
CA ILE A 121 -7.49 9.52 0.05
C ILE A 121 -7.10 10.70 0.94
N PHE A 122 -8.08 11.36 1.56
CA PHE A 122 -7.87 12.47 2.48
C PHE A 122 -7.01 12.04 3.67
N HIS A 123 -7.27 10.85 4.21
CA HIS A 123 -6.50 10.29 5.31
C HIS A 123 -5.03 10.05 4.93
N ILE A 124 -4.77 9.45 3.76
CA ILE A 124 -3.41 9.25 3.24
C ILE A 124 -2.71 10.60 3.06
N LYS A 125 -3.40 11.59 2.47
CA LYS A 125 -2.85 12.93 2.22
C LYS A 125 -2.55 13.67 3.53
N LYS A 126 -3.50 13.69 4.47
CA LYS A 126 -3.39 14.38 5.76
C LYS A 126 -2.21 13.85 6.57
N HIS A 127 -2.02 12.52 6.57
CA HIS A 127 -0.96 11.87 7.34
C HIS A 127 0.30 11.59 6.52
N ARG A 128 0.37 12.04 5.25
CA ARG A 128 1.48 11.82 4.32
C ARG A 128 1.99 10.37 4.33
N LEU A 129 1.07 9.42 4.27
CA LEU A 129 1.43 8.00 4.30
C LEU A 129 2.17 7.66 3.01
N ASP A 130 3.46 7.32 3.11
CA ASP A 130 4.30 6.95 1.96
C ASP A 130 4.14 5.47 1.62
N GLY A 131 3.83 5.18 0.36
CA GLY A 131 3.59 3.82 -0.11
C GLY A 131 2.89 3.74 -1.46
N ILE A 132 2.66 2.52 -1.94
CA ILE A 132 1.88 2.23 -3.14
C ILE A 132 0.42 2.01 -2.73
N VAL A 133 -0.46 2.86 -3.23
CA VAL A 133 -1.90 2.85 -2.96
C VAL A 133 -2.63 2.00 -3.98
N HIS A 134 -3.48 1.09 -3.50
CA HIS A 134 -4.36 0.29 -4.33
C HIS A 134 -5.77 0.22 -3.74
N PHE A 135 -6.80 0.29 -4.60
CA PHE A 135 -8.19 0.12 -4.19
C PHE A 135 -8.64 -1.33 -4.40
N ALA A 136 -8.62 -2.11 -3.32
CA ALA A 136 -9.08 -3.48 -3.30
C ALA A 136 -10.59 -3.55 -3.00
N ASP A 137 -11.36 -3.97 -3.99
CA ASP A 137 -12.78 -4.26 -3.90
C ASP A 137 -12.96 -5.63 -3.25
N GLU A 138 -13.59 -5.69 -2.08
CA GLU A 138 -13.72 -6.92 -1.28
C GLU A 138 -14.41 -8.08 -2.03
N GLU A 139 -15.25 -7.76 -3.03
CA GLU A 139 -15.95 -8.77 -3.84
C GLU A 139 -15.04 -9.42 -4.90
N ARG A 140 -13.90 -8.81 -5.23
CA ARG A 140 -12.94 -9.34 -6.21
C ARG A 140 -11.98 -10.36 -5.60
N ALA A 141 -11.46 -11.21 -6.48
CA ALA A 141 -10.36 -12.12 -6.16
C ALA A 141 -9.02 -11.47 -6.51
N TYR A 142 -8.02 -11.70 -5.66
CA TYR A 142 -6.67 -11.16 -5.80
C TYR A 142 -5.66 -12.30 -5.61
N SER A 143 -4.57 -12.28 -6.38
CA SER A 143 -3.40 -13.11 -6.12
C SER A 143 -2.42 -12.35 -5.23
N ALA A 144 -1.67 -13.06 -4.38
CA ALA A 144 -0.61 -12.47 -3.58
C ALA A 144 0.49 -11.83 -4.46
N ASP A 145 0.82 -12.48 -5.59
CA ASP A 145 1.83 -12.01 -6.55
C ASP A 145 1.53 -10.61 -7.11
N LEU A 146 0.24 -10.28 -7.29
CA LEU A 146 -0.13 -8.95 -7.75
C LEU A 146 0.37 -7.86 -6.80
N PHE A 147 0.32 -8.10 -5.49
CA PHE A 147 0.79 -7.13 -4.49
C PHE A 147 2.31 -6.99 -4.50
N GLU A 148 3.05 -8.06 -4.78
CA GLU A 148 4.51 -7.97 -4.99
C GLU A 148 4.84 -7.17 -6.23
N GLU A 149 4.12 -7.39 -7.32
CA GLU A 149 4.27 -6.60 -8.53
C GLU A 149 4.00 -5.11 -8.24
N MET A 150 2.94 -4.76 -7.51
CA MET A 150 2.64 -3.36 -7.16
C MET A 150 3.82 -2.64 -6.49
N ARG A 151 4.69 -3.32 -5.75
CA ARG A 151 5.87 -2.69 -5.13
C ARG A 151 6.88 -2.16 -6.14
N LYS A 152 6.89 -2.68 -7.35
CA LYS A 152 7.78 -2.24 -8.45
C LYS A 152 7.33 -0.90 -9.04
N ILE A 153 6.09 -0.47 -8.77
CA ILE A 153 5.55 0.81 -9.26
C ILE A 153 6.38 1.97 -8.73
N ARG A 154 6.83 2.84 -9.65
CA ARG A 154 7.52 4.10 -9.30
C ARG A 154 6.52 5.23 -9.12
N ARG A 155 5.64 5.41 -10.10
CA ARG A 155 4.62 6.47 -10.15
C ARG A 155 3.22 5.90 -10.24
N PHE A 156 2.94 5.17 -11.31
CA PHE A 156 1.63 4.60 -11.61
C PHE A 156 1.82 3.25 -12.31
N GLY A 157 0.93 2.29 -12.01
CA GLY A 157 0.89 0.97 -12.64
C GLY A 157 -0.56 0.55 -12.89
N THR A 158 -0.79 -0.17 -13.99
CA THR A 158 -2.09 -0.73 -14.37
C THR A 158 -1.90 -2.12 -14.94
N TRP A 159 -2.93 -2.95 -14.83
CA TRP A 159 -2.92 -4.33 -15.30
C TRP A 159 -4.30 -4.74 -15.81
N PRO A 160 -4.38 -5.82 -16.60
CA PRO A 160 -5.66 -6.39 -17.01
C PRO A 160 -6.42 -6.98 -15.82
N VAL A 161 -7.74 -6.81 -15.83
CA VAL A 161 -8.64 -7.33 -14.81
C VAL A 161 -9.70 -8.19 -15.47
N ALA A 162 -9.82 -9.42 -15.00
CA ALA A 162 -10.91 -10.30 -15.40
C ALA A 162 -12.23 -9.81 -14.80
N ILE A 163 -13.24 -9.66 -15.65
CA ILE A 163 -14.58 -9.23 -15.28
C ILE A 163 -15.58 -10.28 -15.76
N HIS A 164 -16.46 -10.67 -14.86
CA HIS A 164 -17.60 -11.52 -15.19
C HIS A 164 -18.73 -10.66 -15.80
N VAL A 165 -19.18 -11.00 -17.01
CA VAL A 165 -20.21 -10.24 -17.72
C VAL A 165 -21.45 -11.10 -17.97
N GLY A 166 -22.53 -10.82 -17.23
CA GLY A 166 -23.88 -11.34 -17.47
C GLY A 166 -24.13 -12.78 -17.02
N THR A 167 -25.28 -13.34 -17.41
CA THR A 167 -25.79 -14.66 -17.00
C THR A 167 -25.13 -15.85 -17.71
N LYS A 168 -24.22 -15.61 -18.67
CA LYS A 168 -23.64 -16.65 -19.54
C LYS A 168 -22.24 -17.14 -19.10
N TYR A 169 -21.83 -16.92 -17.85
CA TYR A 169 -20.51 -17.34 -17.36
C TYR A 169 -19.34 -16.88 -18.24
N ARG A 170 -19.46 -15.73 -18.90
CA ARG A 170 -18.43 -15.21 -19.81
C ARG A 170 -17.49 -14.30 -19.05
N VAL A 171 -16.23 -14.73 -18.95
CA VAL A 171 -15.13 -13.89 -18.45
C VAL A 171 -14.62 -13.04 -19.61
N VAL A 172 -14.45 -11.75 -19.38
CA VAL A 172 -13.75 -10.87 -20.32
C VAL A 172 -12.67 -10.11 -19.57
N LEU A 173 -11.55 -9.91 -20.23
CA LEU A 173 -10.43 -9.15 -19.71
C LEU A 173 -10.60 -7.67 -20.07
N GLU A 174 -10.67 -6.77 -19.10
CA GLU A 174 -10.57 -5.33 -19.34
C GLU A 174 -9.21 -4.83 -18.87
N GLY A 175 -8.49 -4.06 -19.68
CA GLY A 175 -7.11 -3.71 -19.34
C GLY A 175 -6.42 -2.78 -20.31
N PRO A 176 -5.19 -2.36 -19.99
CA PRO A 176 -4.38 -1.53 -20.88
C PRO A 176 -3.95 -2.33 -22.11
N VAL A 177 -3.92 -1.65 -23.26
CA VAL A 177 -3.19 -2.11 -24.45
C VAL A 177 -1.86 -1.37 -24.45
N CYS A 178 -0.76 -2.10 -24.60
CA CYS A 178 0.58 -1.55 -24.42
C CYS A 178 1.48 -1.77 -25.63
N LYS A 179 2.40 -0.82 -25.84
CA LYS A 179 3.56 -0.96 -26.73
C LYS A 179 4.81 -0.71 -25.90
N GLY A 180 5.53 -1.77 -25.55
CA GLY A 180 6.56 -1.70 -24.51
C GLY A 180 5.95 -1.28 -23.17
N ASN A 181 6.61 -0.39 -22.43
CA ASN A 181 6.11 0.11 -21.14
C ASN A 181 5.06 1.23 -21.26
N GLN A 182 4.62 1.57 -22.47
CA GLN A 182 3.66 2.65 -22.69
C GLN A 182 2.26 2.12 -22.94
N VAL A 183 1.27 2.65 -22.23
CA VAL A 183 -0.15 2.40 -22.50
C VAL A 183 -0.56 3.17 -23.76
N THR A 184 -0.95 2.45 -24.81
CA THR A 184 -1.39 3.00 -26.10
C THR A 184 -2.90 2.96 -26.29
N GLY A 185 -3.62 2.20 -25.46
CA GLY A 185 -5.08 2.11 -25.51
C GLY A 185 -5.65 1.28 -24.37
N TRP A 186 -6.93 0.93 -24.50
CA TRP A 186 -7.65 0.14 -23.50
C TRP A 186 -8.57 -0.87 -24.18
N HIS A 187 -8.51 -2.12 -23.72
CA HIS A 187 -9.51 -3.12 -24.05
C HIS A 187 -10.66 -3.02 -23.04
N THR A 188 -11.87 -2.67 -23.50
CA THR A 188 -13.07 -2.56 -22.65
C THR A 188 -14.31 -3.07 -23.39
N ASN A 189 -15.25 -3.63 -22.64
CA ASN A 189 -16.57 -4.05 -23.14
C ASN A 189 -17.63 -2.95 -23.07
N GLN A 190 -17.27 -1.72 -22.68
CA GLN A 190 -18.22 -0.62 -22.68
C GLN A 190 -18.81 -0.42 -24.08
N ARG A 191 -20.13 -0.17 -24.14
CA ARG A 191 -20.83 0.06 -25.41
C ARG A 191 -20.10 1.13 -26.22
N ARG A 192 -19.88 0.86 -27.51
CA ARG A 192 -19.31 1.81 -28.48
C ARG A 192 -20.05 3.16 -28.33
N GLY A 193 -19.33 4.20 -27.93
CA GLY A 193 -19.88 5.57 -27.80
C GLY A 193 -19.64 6.28 -26.45
N VAL A 194 -19.27 5.56 -25.38
CA VAL A 194 -18.83 6.22 -24.12
C VAL A 194 -17.31 6.23 -24.09
N SER A 195 -16.69 7.20 -24.76
CA SER A 195 -15.24 7.42 -24.67
C SER A 195 -14.90 7.86 -23.25
N ARG A 196 -14.23 6.98 -22.49
CA ARG A 196 -13.52 7.39 -21.28
C ARG A 196 -12.03 7.34 -21.56
N ARG A 197 -11.35 8.40 -21.13
CA ARG A 197 -9.89 8.48 -21.19
C ARG A 197 -9.23 7.39 -20.31
N PHE A 198 -9.94 6.93 -19.28
CA PHE A 198 -9.53 5.83 -18.40
C PHE A 198 -10.73 4.90 -18.10
N PRO A 199 -10.94 3.83 -18.89
CA PRO A 199 -12.13 2.99 -18.82
C PRO A 199 -12.04 1.85 -17.81
N ILE A 200 -10.97 1.75 -17.01
CA ILE A 200 -10.79 0.65 -16.04
C ILE A 200 -11.35 1.00 -14.65
N GLY A 201 -11.76 -0.03 -13.92
CA GLY A 201 -12.19 0.09 -12.53
C GLY A 201 -11.03 0.41 -11.57
N PHE A 202 -11.38 0.82 -10.35
CA PHE A 202 -10.42 1.18 -9.30
C PHE A 202 -9.47 0.03 -8.89
N SER A 203 -9.86 -1.22 -9.15
CA SER A 203 -9.05 -2.40 -8.87
C SER A 203 -8.05 -2.77 -9.98
N GLY A 204 -8.00 -2.01 -11.08
CA GLY A 204 -7.09 -2.25 -12.19
C GLY A 204 -5.81 -1.42 -12.16
N PHE A 205 -5.57 -0.64 -11.11
CA PHE A 205 -4.38 0.19 -11.01
C PHE A 205 -3.90 0.38 -9.57
N ALA A 206 -2.66 0.83 -9.45
CA ALA A 206 -2.06 1.32 -8.22
C ALA A 206 -1.11 2.48 -8.51
N PHE A 207 -0.80 3.29 -7.50
CA PHE A 207 0.00 4.50 -7.68
C PHE A 207 0.78 4.86 -6.42
N ASN A 208 1.84 5.64 -6.60
CA ASN A 208 2.65 6.13 -5.50
C ASN A 208 1.91 7.25 -4.75
N SER A 209 1.73 7.09 -3.43
CA SER A 209 0.96 8.02 -2.60
C SER A 209 1.51 9.44 -2.59
N THR A 210 2.81 9.64 -2.86
CA THR A 210 3.42 10.98 -3.00
C THR A 210 2.73 11.86 -4.03
N ILE A 211 2.05 11.27 -5.03
CA ILE A 211 1.18 12.01 -5.96
C ILE A 211 0.10 12.83 -5.23
N LEU A 212 -0.35 12.37 -4.06
CA LEU A 212 -1.42 13.00 -3.29
C LEU A 212 -0.95 14.15 -2.39
N TRP A 213 0.33 14.16 -1.99
CA TRP A 213 0.82 15.05 -0.93
C TRP A 213 2.19 15.70 -1.19
N ASP A 214 2.90 15.30 -2.23
CA ASP A 214 4.17 15.87 -2.72
C ASP A 214 4.10 16.10 -4.25
N PRO A 215 3.45 17.19 -4.68
CA PRO A 215 3.28 17.49 -6.11
C PRO A 215 4.58 17.96 -6.77
N GLN A 216 5.52 18.51 -5.99
CA GLN A 216 6.80 19.03 -6.49
C GLN A 216 7.63 17.89 -7.10
N ARG A 217 7.58 16.70 -6.48
CA ARG A 217 8.23 15.50 -6.99
C ARG A 217 7.81 15.08 -8.39
N TRP A 218 6.59 15.41 -8.81
CA TRP A 218 5.97 14.89 -10.02
C TRP A 218 5.63 15.96 -11.07
N ASN A 219 6.04 17.22 -10.86
CA ASN A 219 5.67 18.36 -11.70
C ASN A 219 4.15 18.39 -12.01
N SER A 220 3.33 18.06 -11.01
CA SER A 220 1.89 17.87 -11.18
C SER A 220 1.14 19.18 -10.86
N PRO A 221 0.11 19.57 -11.64
CA PRO A 221 -0.70 20.74 -11.31
C PRO A 221 -1.34 20.59 -9.92
N THR A 222 -1.57 21.73 -9.27
CA THR A 222 -1.73 21.89 -7.82
C THR A 222 -2.71 20.93 -7.11
N LEU A 223 -2.32 20.61 -5.87
CA LEU A 223 -2.80 19.64 -4.87
C LEU A 223 -4.32 19.58 -4.54
N GLU A 224 -5.14 20.55 -4.94
CA GLU A 224 -6.56 20.62 -4.54
C GLU A 224 -7.48 19.66 -5.32
N SER A 225 -6.94 18.97 -6.31
CA SER A 225 -7.72 18.44 -7.42
C SER A 225 -7.95 16.93 -7.40
N ILE A 226 -7.28 16.14 -6.56
CA ILE A 226 -7.43 14.67 -6.55
C ILE A 226 -8.59 14.25 -5.65
N ILE A 227 -9.77 14.21 -6.24
CA ILE A 227 -11.02 13.77 -5.64
C ILE A 227 -11.65 12.74 -6.57
N VAL A 228 -12.22 11.67 -6.01
CA VAL A 228 -13.09 10.74 -6.73
C VAL A 228 -14.44 11.41 -6.92
N HIS A 229 -14.93 11.42 -8.15
CA HIS A 229 -16.26 11.92 -8.50
C HIS A 229 -17.14 10.79 -9.00
N SER A 230 -18.45 10.96 -8.82
CA SER A 230 -19.42 10.21 -9.62
C SER A 230 -19.34 10.77 -11.04
N GLY A 231 -18.68 10.04 -11.95
CA GLY A 231 -18.81 10.35 -13.37
C GLY A 231 -20.27 10.18 -13.81
N GLY A 232 -20.60 10.65 -15.02
CA GLY A 232 -21.95 10.55 -15.60
C GLY A 232 -22.45 9.10 -15.79
N ARG A 233 -23.13 8.79 -16.89
CA ARG A 233 -23.72 7.44 -17.12
C ARG A 233 -22.71 6.27 -17.06
N GLY A 234 -21.41 6.54 -16.97
CA GLY A 234 -20.35 5.55 -16.95
C GLY A 234 -19.87 5.00 -15.58
N GLY A 235 -19.86 5.76 -14.49
CA GLY A 235 -19.29 5.26 -13.21
C GLY A 235 -18.25 6.19 -12.58
N LEU A 236 -17.58 5.71 -11.53
CA LEU A 236 -16.67 6.51 -10.70
C LEU A 236 -15.38 6.86 -11.46
N GLN A 237 -14.94 8.11 -11.39
CA GLN A 237 -13.71 8.60 -12.03
C GLN A 237 -12.89 9.44 -11.06
N LEU A 238 -11.56 9.37 -11.18
CA LEU A 238 -10.66 10.36 -10.59
C LEU A 238 -10.63 11.60 -11.48
N ASN A 239 -10.44 12.77 -10.87
CA ASN A 239 -10.31 14.04 -11.59
C ASN A 239 -9.17 14.07 -12.61
N THR A 240 -9.22 15.06 -13.51
CA THR A 240 -8.31 15.32 -14.64
C THR A 240 -6.79 15.28 -14.37
N PRO A 241 -6.23 15.71 -13.22
CA PRO A 241 -4.78 15.62 -13.00
C PRO A 241 -4.27 14.18 -12.88
N PHE A 242 -5.10 13.25 -12.40
CA PHE A 242 -4.77 11.82 -12.36
C PHE A 242 -4.73 11.20 -13.76
N GLN A 243 -5.38 11.83 -14.74
CA GLN A 243 -5.48 11.35 -16.11
C GLN A 243 -4.18 11.66 -16.89
N ASP A 244 -3.50 12.76 -16.58
CA ASP A 244 -2.21 13.10 -17.21
C ASP A 244 -1.05 12.29 -16.60
N LEU A 245 -1.20 11.82 -15.36
CA LEU A 245 -0.25 10.93 -14.66
C LEU A 245 -0.08 9.56 -15.35
N VAL A 246 -1.09 9.10 -16.10
CA VAL A 246 -1.11 7.81 -16.82
C VAL A 246 -0.27 7.84 -18.12
N SER A 247 0.19 9.00 -18.57
CA SER A 247 1.03 9.08 -19.77
C SER A 247 2.44 8.48 -19.59
N SER A 248 2.85 8.20 -18.35
CA SER A 248 4.14 7.60 -17.96
C SER A 248 3.95 6.44 -16.97
N VAL A 249 3.44 5.31 -17.48
CA VAL A 249 3.16 4.09 -16.67
C VAL A 249 4.38 3.16 -16.66
N ASN A 250 4.65 2.53 -15.52
CA ASN A 250 5.44 1.29 -15.48
C ASN A 250 4.47 0.10 -15.53
N LEU A 251 4.66 -0.81 -16.48
CA LEU A 251 3.95 -2.07 -16.50
C LEU A 251 4.42 -2.99 -15.37
N LEU A 252 3.47 -3.71 -14.82
CA LEU A 252 3.72 -4.97 -14.13
C LEU A 252 3.63 -6.05 -15.21
N HIS A 253 4.66 -6.89 -15.31
CA HIS A 253 4.94 -7.72 -16.48
C HIS A 253 3.71 -8.48 -17.03
N ASN A 254 3.73 -8.66 -18.36
CA ASN A 254 2.82 -9.52 -19.10
C ASN A 254 2.79 -10.93 -18.48
N TYR A 255 1.59 -11.42 -18.19
CA TYR A 255 1.29 -12.85 -18.33
C TYR A 255 0.95 -13.10 -19.80
#